data_AF-A0AA38RT92-F1
#
_entry.id   AF-A0AA38RT92-F1
#
_cell.length_a   1.000
_cell.length_b   1.000
_cell.length_c   1.000
_cell.angle_alpha   90.00
_cell.angle_beta   90.00
_cell.angle_gamma   90.00
#
_symmetry.space_group_name_H-M   'P 1'
#
loop_
_entity.id
_entity.type
_entity.pdbx_description
1 polymer ?
#
loop_
_entity_poly.entity_id
_entity_poly.type
_entity_poly.pdbx_seq_one_letter_code
_entity_poly.pdbx_strand_id
1 'polypeptide(L)'
;MQRKLPQDDDPPGVDLPYPAMSVRGHDAGVTAILPLPCGKDIVVTGSYDDHIRVYSIQPLQETHGLRKTRLLAEANLGGGVWRLRLIRYDGGDGRGKGEGTWRALILASCMHAGARVVRISGSDGSTGDVVLEVLGRFEEHRSMNYASDFQPGSERDGQGELVCVSTSFYDKLLCLWTIKLG
;
A
#
# COMPACT_ATOMS: atom_id res chain seq x y z
N MET A 1 39.27 -34.51 21.87
CA MET A 1 38.99 -34.70 20.43
C MET A 1 37.64 -34.02 20.13
N GLN A 2 37.65 -32.72 19.84
CA GLN A 2 36.41 -31.96 19.55
C GLN A 2 36.06 -32.14 18.07
N ARG A 3 34.88 -32.70 17.79
CA ARG A 3 34.31 -32.75 16.44
C ARG A 3 33.95 -31.33 16.02
N LYS A 4 34.57 -30.83 14.95
CA LYS A 4 34.13 -29.65 14.22
C LYS A 4 32.82 -29.99 13.52
N LEU A 5 31.77 -29.21 13.75
CA LEU A 5 30.53 -29.30 12.97
C LEU A 5 30.85 -28.90 11.51
N PRO A 6 30.18 -29.50 10.51
CA PRO A 6 30.32 -29.07 9.12
C PRO A 6 29.92 -27.60 9.00
N GLN A 7 30.68 -26.84 8.21
CA GLN A 7 30.26 -25.52 7.76
C GLN A 7 29.01 -25.71 6.89
N ASP A 8 27.95 -24.97 7.20
CA ASP A 8 26.76 -24.92 6.38
C ASP A 8 27.16 -24.58 4.94
N ASP A 9 26.85 -25.48 4.01
CA ASP A 9 26.98 -25.26 2.58
C ASP A 9 26.22 -23.98 2.21
N ASP A 10 26.85 -23.11 1.41
CA ASP A 10 26.20 -21.92 0.85
C ASP A 10 24.83 -22.30 0.26
N PRO A 11 23.75 -21.55 0.56
CA PRO A 11 22.45 -21.85 -0.01
C PRO A 11 22.56 -21.84 -1.54
N PRO A 12 21.87 -22.76 -2.24
CA PRO A 12 21.94 -22.84 -3.70
C PRO A 12 21.69 -21.46 -4.29
N GLY A 13 22.70 -20.93 -4.98
CA GLY A 13 22.70 -19.57 -5.51
C GLY A 13 21.50 -19.38 -6.42
N VAL A 14 20.53 -18.59 -5.97
CA VAL A 14 19.44 -18.13 -6.84
C VAL A 14 20.07 -17.14 -7.82
N ASP A 15 20.23 -17.56 -9.07
CA ASP A 15 20.70 -16.68 -10.14
C ASP A 15 19.60 -15.67 -10.45
N LEU A 16 19.69 -14.51 -9.80
CA LEU A 16 18.75 -13.43 -10.02
C LEU A 16 19.11 -12.74 -11.34
N PRO A 17 18.15 -12.57 -12.28
CA PRO A 17 18.43 -11.90 -13.56
C PRO A 17 18.90 -10.45 -13.37
N TYR A 18 18.65 -9.88 -12.19
CA TYR A 18 19.13 -8.56 -11.80
C TYR A 18 19.45 -8.49 -10.30
N PRO A 19 20.48 -7.71 -9.87
CA PRO A 19 20.92 -7.64 -8.47
C PRO A 19 19.89 -6.98 -7.53
N ALA A 20 19.99 -7.21 -6.21
CA ALA A 20 19.18 -6.47 -5.22
C ALA A 20 19.54 -4.97 -5.22
N MET A 21 18.58 -4.10 -4.84
CA MET A 21 18.77 -2.65 -4.76
C MET A 21 18.13 -2.08 -3.50
N SER A 22 18.79 -1.08 -2.92
CA SER A 22 18.19 -0.22 -1.90
C SER A 22 17.52 0.98 -2.56
N VAL A 23 16.19 1.08 -2.40
CA VAL A 23 15.43 2.29 -2.70
C VAL A 23 15.38 3.11 -1.42
N ARG A 24 15.88 4.35 -1.46
CA ARG A 24 15.83 5.29 -0.34
C ARG A 24 14.52 6.07 -0.38
N GLY A 25 14.05 6.56 0.77
CA GLY A 25 12.83 7.37 0.87
C GLY A 25 11.93 7.04 2.06
N HIS A 26 12.27 6.02 2.84
CA HIS A 26 11.62 5.71 4.11
C HIS A 26 12.58 6.01 5.26
N ASP A 27 12.06 6.59 6.34
CA ASP A 27 12.83 6.91 7.55
C ASP A 27 12.74 5.81 8.61
N ALA A 28 11.97 4.76 8.33
CA ALA A 28 11.86 3.54 9.12
C ALA A 28 11.60 2.32 8.23
N GLY A 29 11.40 1.15 8.85
CA GLY A 29 11.14 -0.09 8.13
C GLY A 29 9.85 -0.06 7.32
N VAL A 30 9.93 -0.47 6.05
CA VAL A 30 8.75 -0.72 5.20
C VAL A 30 8.00 -1.94 5.70
N THR A 31 6.71 -1.78 5.95
CA THR A 31 5.85 -2.79 6.59
C THR A 31 4.75 -3.30 5.68
N ALA A 32 4.40 -2.55 4.64
CA ALA A 32 3.42 -2.97 3.63
C ALA A 32 3.89 -2.56 2.23
N ILE A 33 3.66 -3.45 1.26
CA ILE A 33 3.91 -3.22 -0.17
C ILE A 33 2.67 -3.69 -0.92
N LEU A 34 2.04 -2.79 -1.67
CA LEU A 34 0.81 -3.04 -2.41
C LEU A 34 0.96 -2.51 -3.85
N PRO A 35 1.26 -3.39 -4.82
CA PRO A 35 1.21 -3.05 -6.24
C PRO A 35 -0.23 -2.73 -6.67
N LEU A 36 -0.43 -1.67 -7.45
CA LEU A 36 -1.74 -1.31 -8.01
C LEU A 36 -1.93 -1.92 -9.40
N PRO A 37 -3.17 -2.24 -9.82
CA PRO A 37 -3.47 -2.81 -11.14
C PRO A 37 -3.48 -1.75 -12.28
N CYS A 38 -2.94 -0.55 -12.06
CA CYS A 38 -3.11 0.64 -12.90
C CYS A 38 -2.07 0.82 -14.03
N GLY A 39 -1.34 -0.23 -14.36
CA GLY A 39 -0.14 -0.13 -15.21
C GLY A 39 1.10 -0.50 -14.40
N LYS A 40 2.09 -1.06 -15.08
CA LYS A 40 3.08 -2.03 -14.57
C LYS A 40 4.01 -1.56 -13.42
N ASP A 41 3.84 -0.33 -12.91
CA ASP A 41 4.89 0.38 -12.21
C ASP A 41 4.44 1.05 -10.91
N ILE A 42 3.14 1.11 -10.59
CA ILE A 42 2.70 1.85 -9.40
C ILE A 42 2.65 0.93 -8.18
N VAL A 43 3.40 1.30 -7.15
CA VAL A 43 3.49 0.58 -5.89
C VAL A 43 3.20 1.52 -4.74
N VAL A 44 2.25 1.13 -3.89
CA VAL A 44 1.95 1.82 -2.64
C VAL A 44 2.70 1.12 -1.52
N THR A 45 3.34 1.89 -0.64
CA THR A 45 4.06 1.37 0.52
C THR A 45 3.56 2.01 1.80
N GLY A 46 3.64 1.26 2.90
CA GLY A 46 3.46 1.75 4.25
C GLY A 46 4.72 1.47 5.08
N SER A 47 5.01 2.34 6.04
CA SER A 47 6.22 2.26 6.88
C SER A 47 5.92 2.62 8.34
N TYR A 48 6.81 2.18 9.23
CA TYR A 48 6.80 2.57 10.65
C TYR A 48 7.06 4.06 10.89
N ASP A 49 7.45 4.82 9.87
CA ASP A 49 7.63 6.27 9.95
C ASP A 49 6.31 7.04 9.79
N ASP A 50 5.17 6.36 9.94
CA ASP A 50 3.80 6.89 9.84
C ASP A 50 3.32 7.27 8.43
N HIS A 51 4.09 7.02 7.38
CA HIS A 51 3.73 7.46 6.02
C HIS A 51 3.19 6.33 5.14
N ILE A 52 2.21 6.70 4.32
CA ILE A 52 1.86 6.01 3.07
C ILE A 52 2.57 6.72 1.91
N ARG A 53 3.16 5.96 0.99
CA ARG A 53 3.90 6.50 -0.16
C ARG A 53 3.50 5.79 -1.45
N VAL A 54 3.44 6.54 -2.54
CA VAL A 54 3.19 6.02 -3.88
C VAL A 54 4.45 6.17 -4.71
N TYR A 55 4.97 5.06 -5.22
CA TYR A 55 6.14 5.01 -6.08
C TYR A 55 5.75 4.59 -7.49
N SER A 56 6.41 5.17 -8.49
CA SER A 56 6.58 4.56 -9.81
C SER A 56 7.90 3.78 -9.81
N ILE A 57 7.84 2.50 -10.18
CA ILE A 57 8.97 1.57 -10.27
C ILE A 57 8.91 0.94 -11.66
N GLN A 58 9.77 1.39 -12.58
CA GLN A 58 9.74 0.88 -13.96
C GLN A 58 10.30 -0.55 -14.06
N PRO A 59 9.77 -1.40 -14.97
CA PRO A 59 10.19 -2.78 -15.10
C PRO A 59 11.57 -2.82 -15.76
N LEU A 60 12.45 -3.65 -15.21
CA LEU A 60 13.85 -3.75 -15.63
C LEU A 60 14.02 -4.17 -17.09
N GLN A 61 13.10 -4.98 -17.59
CA GLN A 61 13.07 -5.41 -18.98
C GLN A 61 12.83 -4.24 -19.92
N GLU A 62 11.95 -3.30 -19.55
CA GLU A 62 11.56 -2.16 -20.36
C GLU A 62 12.60 -1.04 -20.31
N THR A 63 13.40 -0.99 -19.24
CA THR A 63 14.46 0.00 -19.08
C THR A 63 15.85 -0.50 -19.47
N HIS A 64 15.96 -1.67 -20.11
CA HIS A 64 17.26 -2.28 -20.45
C HIS A 64 18.21 -2.39 -19.25
N GLY A 65 17.66 -2.69 -18.07
CA GLY A 65 18.41 -2.78 -16.81
C GLY A 65 18.58 -1.45 -16.06
N LEU A 66 18.22 -0.30 -16.64
CA LEU A 66 18.27 1.01 -15.96
C LEU A 66 17.09 1.19 -15.00
N ARG A 67 17.34 1.06 -13.70
CA ARG A 67 16.29 1.22 -12.69
C ARG A 67 15.86 2.67 -12.54
N LYS A 68 14.58 2.95 -12.75
CA LYS A 68 13.95 4.25 -12.45
C LYS A 68 12.87 4.04 -11.40
N THR A 69 13.13 4.55 -10.20
CA THR A 69 12.15 4.65 -9.11
C THR A 69 11.89 6.12 -8.83
N ARG A 70 10.62 6.50 -8.65
CA ARG A 70 10.23 7.88 -8.37
C ARG A 70 9.15 7.88 -7.29
N LEU A 71 9.36 8.63 -6.23
CA LEU A 71 8.29 8.98 -5.28
C LEU A 71 7.33 9.94 -5.98
N LEU A 72 6.05 9.56 -6.08
CA LEU A 72 5.01 10.36 -6.73
C LEU A 72 4.21 11.16 -5.72
N ALA A 73 3.90 10.58 -4.57
CA ALA A 73 3.16 11.22 -3.49
C ALA A 73 3.43 10.53 -2.16
N GLU A 74 3.28 11.28 -1.06
CA GLU A 74 3.29 10.74 0.29
C GLU A 74 2.31 11.48 1.20
N ALA A 75 1.87 10.81 2.26
CA ALA A 75 1.07 11.41 3.32
C ALA A 75 1.39 10.76 4.65
N ASN A 76 1.47 11.56 5.71
CA ASN A 76 1.54 11.06 7.08
C ASN A 76 0.13 10.67 7.55
N LEU A 77 -0.05 9.43 7.99
CA LEU A 77 -1.33 8.89 8.46
C LEU A 77 -1.50 8.94 9.99
N GLY A 78 -0.47 9.38 10.71
CA GLY A 78 -0.42 9.59 12.16
C GLY A 78 -0.03 8.36 12.98
N GLY A 79 0.43 7.29 12.32
CA GLY A 79 0.91 6.06 12.97
C GLY A 79 1.42 5.04 11.96
N GLY A 80 2.33 4.16 12.39
CA GLY A 80 3.01 3.20 11.53
C GLY A 80 2.07 2.40 10.62
N VAL A 81 2.26 2.50 9.31
CA VAL A 81 1.35 1.97 8.29
C VAL A 81 1.74 0.54 7.92
N TRP A 82 1.23 -0.44 8.67
CA TRP A 82 1.69 -1.83 8.55
C TRP A 82 0.85 -2.76 7.68
N ARG A 83 -0.33 -2.32 7.24
CA ARG A 83 -1.20 -3.11 6.37
C ARG A 83 -1.97 -2.19 5.44
N LEU A 84 -1.95 -2.53 4.16
CA LEU A 84 -2.69 -1.85 3.11
C LEU A 84 -3.58 -2.87 2.40
N ARG A 85 -4.86 -2.54 2.25
CA ARG A 85 -5.84 -3.37 1.55
C ARG A 85 -6.51 -2.55 0.46
N LEU A 86 -6.34 -2.97 -0.80
CA LEU A 86 -7.07 -2.38 -1.92
C LEU A 86 -8.56 -2.72 -1.78
N ILE A 87 -9.40 -1.69 -1.66
CA ILE A 87 -10.86 -1.79 -1.64
C ILE A 87 -11.39 -1.83 -3.08
N ARG A 88 -11.05 -0.79 -3.84
CA ARG A 88 -11.51 -0.60 -5.22
C ARG A 88 -10.42 0.02 -6.06
N TYR A 89 -10.38 -0.37 -7.32
CA TYR A 89 -9.61 0.31 -8.35
C TYR A 89 -10.50 0.62 -9.53
N ASP A 90 -10.45 1.86 -9.99
CA ASP A 90 -11.10 2.32 -11.21
C ASP A 90 -10.01 2.86 -12.13
N GLY A 91 -9.73 2.12 -13.21
CA GLY A 91 -8.81 2.55 -14.25
C GLY A 91 -9.56 3.04 -15.47
N GLY A 92 -9.03 4.05 -16.14
CA GLY A 92 -9.45 4.38 -17.50
C GLY A 92 -9.32 3.13 -18.37
N ASP A 93 -10.43 2.64 -18.88
CA ASP A 93 -10.47 1.61 -19.89
C ASP A 93 -9.71 2.15 -21.11
N GLY A 94 -8.49 1.65 -21.33
CA GLY A 94 -7.56 2.04 -22.40
C GLY A 94 -8.07 1.82 -23.84
N ARG A 95 -9.38 1.87 -24.05
CA ARG A 95 -10.12 1.90 -25.31
C ARG A 95 -10.52 3.32 -25.74
N GLY A 96 -10.36 4.33 -24.87
CA GLY A 96 -10.53 5.75 -25.21
C GLY A 96 -9.20 6.41 -25.56
N LYS A 97 -9.12 7.12 -26.70
CA LYS A 97 -7.96 7.95 -27.10
C LYS A 97 -7.83 9.23 -26.25
N GLY A 98 -7.89 9.13 -24.92
CA GLY A 98 -7.75 10.26 -23.99
C GLY A 98 -6.85 9.89 -22.81
N GLU A 99 -6.26 10.90 -22.16
CA GLU A 99 -5.58 10.74 -20.86
C GLU A 99 -6.59 10.20 -19.85
N GLY A 100 -6.47 8.91 -19.50
CA GLY A 100 -7.31 8.30 -18.49
C GLY A 100 -6.89 8.77 -17.09
N THR A 101 -7.86 8.99 -16.20
CA THR A 101 -7.57 9.12 -14.77
C THR A 101 -7.84 7.80 -14.09
N TRP A 102 -6.98 7.39 -13.17
CA TRP A 102 -7.19 6.23 -12.34
C TRP A 102 -7.40 6.61 -10.88
N ARG A 103 -8.16 5.78 -10.16
CA ARG A 103 -8.40 5.93 -8.72
C ARG A 103 -8.26 4.59 -8.00
N ALA A 104 -7.59 4.60 -6.86
CA ALA A 104 -7.51 3.47 -5.95
C ALA A 104 -8.05 3.88 -4.58
N LEU A 105 -8.95 3.08 -4.02
CA LEU A 105 -9.43 3.22 -2.65
C LEU A 105 -8.76 2.16 -1.79
N ILE A 106 -8.09 2.58 -0.71
CA ILE A 106 -7.26 1.72 0.13
C ILE A 106 -7.67 1.87 1.58
N LEU A 107 -7.80 0.74 2.27
CA LEU A 107 -7.90 0.68 3.72
C LEU A 107 -6.50 0.49 4.30
N ALA A 108 -6.04 1.43 5.11
CA ALA A 108 -4.77 1.38 5.81
C ALA A 108 -4.99 1.12 7.30
N SER A 109 -4.28 0.13 7.85
CA SER A 109 -4.18 -0.10 9.29
C SER A 109 -2.95 0.65 9.80
N CYS A 110 -3.18 1.64 10.66
CA CYS A 110 -2.15 2.54 11.16
C CYS A 110 -2.00 2.28 12.66
N MET A 111 -0.82 1.80 13.08
CA MET A 111 -0.49 1.32 14.43
C MET A 111 -1.26 2.08 15.53
N HIS A 112 -0.86 3.29 15.88
CA HIS A 112 -1.50 4.08 16.94
C HIS A 112 -2.58 5.04 16.43
N ALA A 113 -2.78 5.13 15.12
CA ALA A 113 -3.71 6.06 14.49
C ALA A 113 -5.08 5.42 14.21
N GLY A 114 -5.24 4.11 14.35
CA GLY A 114 -6.48 3.44 13.96
C GLY A 114 -6.52 3.09 12.47
N ALA A 115 -7.71 2.98 11.89
CA ALA A 115 -7.85 2.73 10.45
C ALA A 115 -7.97 4.05 9.66
N ARG A 116 -7.51 4.04 8.41
CA ARG A 116 -7.69 5.13 7.43
C ARG A 116 -8.28 4.58 6.15
N VAL A 117 -9.25 5.29 5.59
CA VAL A 117 -9.67 5.09 4.20
C VAL A 117 -8.99 6.16 3.36
N VAL A 118 -8.14 5.75 2.43
CA VAL A 118 -7.32 6.63 1.61
C VAL A 118 -7.69 6.45 0.14
N ARG A 119 -7.98 7.55 -0.54
CA ARG A 119 -8.12 7.61 -1.99
C ARG A 119 -6.81 8.06 -2.59
N ILE A 120 -6.35 7.33 -3.59
CA ILE A 120 -5.22 7.68 -4.44
C ILE A 120 -5.78 7.97 -5.82
N SER A 121 -5.48 9.12 -6.38
CA SER A 121 -5.85 9.46 -7.77
C SER A 121 -4.61 9.82 -8.56
N GLY A 122 -4.56 9.42 -9.82
CA GLY A 122 -3.52 9.84 -10.75
C GLY A 122 -4.06 9.90 -12.18
N SER A 123 -3.25 10.47 -13.07
CA SER A 123 -3.52 10.45 -14.51
C SER A 123 -2.56 9.52 -15.24
N ASP A 124 -3.00 9.01 -16.39
CA ASP A 124 -2.22 8.19 -17.29
C ASP A 124 -1.13 9.06 -17.94
N GLY A 125 0.10 8.90 -17.49
CA GLY A 125 1.26 9.65 -17.98
C GLY A 125 2.41 9.64 -16.98
N SER A 126 3.66 9.66 -17.46
CA SER A 126 4.87 9.60 -16.62
C SER A 126 5.11 10.83 -15.72
N THR A 127 4.25 11.84 -15.82
CA THR A 127 4.36 13.16 -15.19
C THR A 127 3.09 13.62 -14.49
N GLY A 128 2.04 12.80 -14.44
CA GLY A 128 0.78 13.16 -13.77
C GLY A 128 0.95 13.33 -12.26
N ASP A 129 0.28 14.34 -11.70
CA ASP A 129 0.22 14.56 -10.26
C ASP A 129 -0.58 13.43 -9.61
N VAL A 130 0.05 12.73 -8.65
CA VAL A 130 -0.63 11.74 -7.80
C VAL A 130 -1.10 12.44 -6.54
N VAL A 131 -2.38 12.26 -6.21
CA VAL A 131 -3.01 12.86 -5.04
C VAL A 131 -3.42 11.78 -4.04
N LEU A 132 -3.09 12.01 -2.78
CA LEU A 132 -3.51 11.21 -1.62
C LEU A 132 -4.54 11.98 -0.82
N GLU A 133 -5.71 11.38 -0.57
CA GLU A 133 -6.80 11.98 0.19
C GLU A 133 -7.28 11.00 1.27
N VAL A 134 -7.29 11.43 2.53
CA VAL A 134 -7.86 10.64 3.63
C VAL A 134 -9.37 10.92 3.69
N LEU A 135 -10.17 9.95 3.24
CA LEU A 135 -11.64 10.04 3.25
C LEU A 135 -12.23 9.69 4.62
N GLY A 136 -11.51 8.92 5.42
CA GLY A 136 -12.06 8.29 6.61
C GLY A 136 -11.04 7.95 7.67
N ARG A 137 -11.50 8.03 8.92
CA ARG A 137 -10.73 7.68 10.12
C ARG A 137 -11.61 6.85 11.05
N PHE A 138 -11.05 5.80 11.61
CA PHE A 138 -11.66 5.05 12.70
C PHE A 138 -10.66 4.93 13.85
N GLU A 139 -10.96 5.57 14.98
CA GLU A 139 -10.02 5.83 16.08
C GLU A 139 -10.53 5.33 17.44
N GLU A 140 -11.48 4.38 17.46
CA GLU A 140 -12.03 3.83 18.70
C GLU A 140 -11.09 2.85 19.41
N HIS A 141 -10.07 2.34 18.71
CA HIS A 141 -9.02 1.52 19.33
C HIS A 141 -8.17 2.42 20.23
N ARG A 142 -8.04 2.04 21.51
CA ARG A 142 -7.22 2.77 22.50
C ARG A 142 -5.76 2.34 22.48
N SER A 143 -5.47 1.24 21.78
CA SER A 143 -4.16 0.71 21.48
C SER A 143 -4.02 0.48 19.98
N MET A 144 -3.14 -0.42 19.58
CA MET A 144 -2.75 -0.56 18.19
C MET A 144 -3.81 -1.23 17.31
N ASN A 145 -4.17 -0.59 16.19
CA ASN A 145 -4.98 -1.18 15.13
C ASN A 145 -4.18 -2.24 14.37
N TYR A 146 -4.25 -3.49 14.83
CA TYR A 146 -3.44 -4.60 14.33
C TYR A 146 -3.75 -4.96 12.88
N ALA A 147 -5.03 -4.96 12.52
CA ALA A 147 -5.47 -5.22 11.16
C ALA A 147 -6.84 -4.60 10.90
N SER A 148 -7.10 -4.31 9.64
CA SER A 148 -8.41 -3.93 9.13
C SER A 148 -8.68 -4.61 7.79
N ASP A 149 -9.94 -4.92 7.53
CA ASP A 149 -10.43 -5.42 6.24
C ASP A 149 -11.83 -4.84 5.98
N PHE A 150 -12.42 -5.14 4.82
CA PHE A 150 -13.71 -4.60 4.41
C PHE A 150 -14.62 -5.69 3.85
N GLN A 151 -15.93 -5.41 3.82
CA GLN A 151 -16.91 -6.25 3.15
C GLN A 151 -16.90 -5.92 1.64
N PRO A 152 -16.47 -6.85 0.77
CA PRO A 152 -16.46 -6.59 -0.67
C PRO A 152 -17.87 -6.32 -1.21
N GLY A 153 -18.00 -5.31 -2.06
CA GLY A 153 -19.27 -4.92 -2.67
C GLY A 153 -20.02 -3.84 -1.90
N SER A 154 -19.76 -3.67 -0.59
CA SER A 154 -20.42 -2.63 0.21
C SER A 154 -20.16 -1.23 -0.34
N GLU A 155 -18.96 -1.00 -0.91
CA GLU A 155 -18.60 0.28 -1.53
C GLU A 155 -19.41 0.62 -2.79
N ARG A 156 -20.16 -0.35 -3.34
CA ARG A 156 -21.00 -0.22 -4.54
C ARG A 156 -22.48 -0.26 -4.25
N ASP A 157 -22.87 -0.57 -3.02
CA ASP A 157 -24.27 -0.54 -2.63
C ASP A 157 -24.78 0.88 -2.79
N GLY A 158 -26.02 1.05 -3.26
CA GLY A 158 -26.58 2.34 -3.70
C GLY A 158 -26.63 3.46 -2.64
N GLN A 159 -26.12 3.21 -1.43
CA GLN A 159 -25.93 4.19 -0.35
C GLN A 159 -24.50 4.75 -0.26
N GLY A 160 -23.51 4.18 -0.98
CA GLY A 160 -22.11 4.63 -0.93
C GLY A 160 -21.43 4.38 0.42
N GLU A 161 -21.86 3.35 1.16
CA GLU A 161 -21.39 3.03 2.51
C GLU A 161 -20.40 1.86 2.49
N LEU A 162 -19.15 2.13 2.80
CA LEU A 162 -18.13 1.10 2.98
C LEU A 162 -18.24 0.50 4.39
N VAL A 163 -18.46 -0.82 4.45
CA VAL A 163 -18.45 -1.58 5.71
C VAL A 163 -17.05 -2.14 5.95
N CYS A 164 -16.48 -1.84 7.10
CA CYS A 164 -15.14 -2.24 7.50
C CYS A 164 -15.15 -3.00 8.83
N VAL A 165 -14.18 -3.88 8.98
CA VAL A 165 -13.81 -4.50 10.25
C VAL A 165 -12.40 -4.09 10.62
N SER A 166 -12.17 -3.85 11.90
CA SER A 166 -10.82 -3.59 12.43
C SER A 166 -10.62 -4.26 13.77
N THR A 167 -9.36 -4.61 14.07
CA THR A 167 -9.01 -5.32 15.30
C THR A 167 -7.87 -4.62 16.03
N SER A 168 -7.92 -4.68 17.35
CA SER A 168 -6.82 -4.30 18.23
C SER A 168 -6.51 -5.47 19.16
N PHE A 169 -5.27 -5.94 19.09
CA PHE A 169 -4.83 -7.10 19.86
C PHE A 169 -4.83 -6.78 21.37
N TYR A 170 -4.28 -5.62 21.75
CA TYR A 170 -4.15 -5.23 23.14
C TYR A 170 -5.47 -4.78 23.76
N ASP A 171 -6.33 -4.12 22.98
CA ASP A 171 -7.68 -3.76 23.46
C ASP A 171 -8.60 -4.98 23.52
N LYS A 172 -8.23 -6.08 22.87
CA LYS A 172 -9.06 -7.28 22.67
C LYS A 172 -10.40 -6.93 22.01
N LEU A 173 -10.37 -5.95 21.09
CA LEU A 173 -11.54 -5.44 20.40
C LEU A 173 -11.54 -5.84 18.93
N LEU A 174 -12.73 -6.19 18.45
CA LEU A 174 -13.09 -6.24 17.05
C LEU A 174 -14.22 -5.24 16.84
N CYS A 175 -14.01 -4.29 15.95
CA CYS A 175 -14.97 -3.24 15.65
C CYS A 175 -15.47 -3.41 14.22
N LEU A 176 -16.79 -3.52 14.07
CA LEU A 176 -17.48 -3.33 12.80
C LEU A 176 -17.91 -1.86 12.70
N TRP A 177 -17.61 -1.21 11.58
CA TRP A 177 -17.90 0.20 11.38
C TRP A 177 -18.19 0.50 9.92
N THR A 178 -18.88 1.61 9.67
CA THR A 178 -19.31 2.03 8.33
C THR A 178 -18.86 3.44 8.05
N ILE A 179 -18.53 3.74 6.79
CA ILE A 179 -18.22 5.10 6.36
C ILE A 179 -18.85 5.42 5.01
N LYS A 180 -19.39 6.63 4.89
CA LYS A 180 -19.88 7.17 3.62
C LYS A 180 -18.72 7.67 2.79
N LEU A 181 -18.56 7.11 1.60
CA LEU A 181 -17.59 7.56 0.62
C LEU A 181 -18.21 8.73 -0.15
N GLY A 182 -17.75 9.95 0.13
CA GLY A 182 -18.17 11.17 -0.59
C GLY A 182 -17.77 11.18 -2.06
#